data_AF-A0A0L0STH8-F1
#
_entry.id   AF-A0A0L0STH8-F1
#
_cell.length_a   1.000
_cell.length_b   1.000
_cell.length_c   1.000
_cell.angle_alpha   90.00
_cell.angle_beta   90.00
_cell.angle_gamma   90.00
#
_symmetry.space_group_name_H-M   'P 1'
#
loop_
_entity.id
_entity.type
_entity.pdbx_description
1 polymer ?
#
loop_
_entity_poly.entity_id
_entity_poly.type
_entity_poly.pdbx_seq_one_letter_code
_entity_poly.pdbx_strand_id
1 'polypeptide(L)'
;MSAAASATKRTIVPALNRMTVELTNGAVITLRTVSPRPYLKVTRDSYNNPLWSASGIDTVDDDSGRLARFNEKFGMASNDAWGAQEEGAGGFASLVADFGAPSGAAKKKSK
;
A
#
# COMPACT_ATOMS: atom_id res chain seq x y z
N MET A 1 61.91 38.02 13.15
CA MET A 1 60.87 37.71 12.14
C MET A 1 59.88 36.76 12.80
N SER A 2 58.72 37.25 13.24
CA SER A 2 57.75 36.48 14.03
C SER A 2 56.75 35.80 13.09
N ALA A 3 56.64 34.48 13.16
CA ALA A 3 55.70 33.70 12.36
C ALA A 3 54.30 33.81 12.97
N ALA A 4 53.36 34.38 12.22
CA ALA A 4 51.95 34.43 12.59
C ALA A 4 51.36 33.01 12.57
N ALA A 5 51.03 32.47 13.74
CA ALA A 5 50.35 31.19 13.88
C ALA A 5 48.89 31.33 13.41
N SER A 6 48.59 30.80 12.23
CA SER A 6 47.21 30.74 11.70
C SER A 6 46.45 29.59 12.37
N ALA A 7 45.44 29.92 13.17
CA ALA A 7 44.60 28.94 13.84
C ALA A 7 43.55 28.36 12.87
N THR A 8 43.81 27.16 12.33
CA THR A 8 42.82 26.45 11.51
C THR A 8 41.64 26.01 12.38
N LYS A 9 40.45 26.55 12.11
CA LYS A 9 39.20 26.18 12.80
C LYS A 9 38.93 24.70 12.59
N ARG A 10 38.96 23.90 13.67
CA ARG A 10 38.59 22.49 13.63
C ARG A 10 37.07 22.38 13.52
N THR A 11 36.59 21.76 12.45
CA THR A 11 35.16 21.48 12.29
C THR A 11 34.80 20.27 13.17
N ILE A 12 33.84 20.46 14.07
CA ILE A 12 33.22 19.37 14.82
C ILE A 12 32.25 18.68 13.86
N VAL A 13 32.62 17.50 13.37
CA VAL A 13 31.76 16.67 12.52
C VAL A 13 31.09 15.58 13.35
N PRO A 14 29.81 15.25 13.08
CA PRO A 14 29.13 14.18 13.79
C PRO A 14 29.79 12.83 13.48
N ALA A 15 29.72 11.90 14.43
CA ALA A 15 30.24 10.56 14.25
C ALA A 15 29.47 9.82 13.14
N LEU A 16 30.22 9.16 12.26
CA LEU A 16 29.67 8.38 11.15
C LEU A 16 29.71 6.88 11.44
N ASN A 17 28.54 6.31 11.65
CA ASN A 17 28.31 4.90 11.84
C ASN A 17 28.17 4.17 10.51
N ARG A 18 28.36 2.85 10.52
CA ARG A 18 28.09 1.99 9.37
C ARG A 18 26.65 1.47 9.46
N MET A 19 25.89 1.66 8.40
CA MET A 19 24.54 1.14 8.27
C MET A 19 24.44 0.27 7.02
N THR A 20 23.84 -0.90 7.17
CA THR A 20 23.51 -1.83 6.09
C THR A 20 22.05 -1.62 5.71
N VAL A 21 21.80 -1.37 4.43
CA VAL A 21 20.47 -1.09 3.88
C VAL A 21 20.09 -2.22 2.93
N GLU A 22 18.97 -2.87 3.21
CA GLU A 22 18.36 -3.90 2.35
C GLU A 22 17.29 -3.23 1.48
N LEU A 23 17.48 -3.31 0.16
CA LEU A 23 16.54 -2.82 -0.85
C LEU A 23 15.49 -3.90 -1.16
N THR A 24 14.42 -3.51 -1.86
CA THR A 24 13.29 -4.40 -2.14
C THR A 24 13.63 -5.54 -3.10
N ASN A 25 14.62 -5.35 -3.97
CA ASN A 25 15.17 -6.40 -4.82
C ASN A 25 16.13 -7.36 -4.08
N GLY A 26 16.27 -7.21 -2.76
CA GLY A 26 17.20 -7.97 -1.92
C GLY A 26 18.66 -7.52 -2.03
N ALA A 27 18.96 -6.47 -2.80
CA ALA A 27 20.30 -5.90 -2.85
C ALA A 27 20.65 -5.25 -1.50
N VAL A 28 21.93 -5.32 -1.13
CA VAL A 28 22.42 -4.84 0.14
C VAL A 28 23.50 -3.79 -0.06
N ILE A 29 23.30 -2.59 0.49
CA ILE A 29 24.22 -1.46 0.40
C ILE A 29 24.72 -1.10 1.79
N THR A 30 26.04 -0.98 1.96
CA THR A 30 26.65 -0.51 3.21
C THR A 30 27.14 0.92 3.04
N LEU A 31 26.66 1.84 3.89
CA LEU A 31 26.98 3.25 3.82
C LEU A 31 27.30 3.88 5.18
N ARG A 32 27.99 5.02 5.14
CA ARG A 32 28.33 5.81 6.32
C ARG A 32 27.21 6.82 6.60
N THR A 33 26.59 6.74 7.76
CA THR A 33 25.45 7.58 8.16
C THR A 33 25.62 8.06 9.61
N VAL A 34 24.93 9.14 9.97
CA VAL A 34 24.83 9.63 11.35
C VAL A 34 23.78 8.87 12.19
N SER A 35 22.98 8.01 11.55
CA SER A 35 21.99 7.19 12.24
C SER A 35 22.67 6.21 13.22
N PRO A 36 22.07 5.96 14.41
CA PRO A 36 22.55 4.92 15.32
C PRO A 36 22.13 3.51 14.87
N ARG A 37 21.21 3.39 13.91
CA ARG A 37 20.68 2.08 13.48
C ARG A 37 21.69 1.38 12.55
N PRO A 38 22.11 0.15 12.86
CA PRO A 38 23.07 -0.59 12.03
C PRO A 38 22.43 -1.26 10.80
N TYR A 39 21.11 -1.47 10.83
CA TYR A 39 20.36 -2.16 9.80
C TYR A 39 19.07 -1.41 9.45
N LEU A 40 18.76 -1.32 8.17
CA LEU A 40 17.54 -0.72 7.65
C LEU A 40 17.00 -1.56 6.50
N LYS A 41 15.77 -2.06 6.66
CA LYS A 41 15.01 -2.65 5.55
C LYS A 41 14.11 -1.58 4.95
N VAL A 42 14.23 -1.35 3.65
CA VAL A 42 13.50 -0.30 2.96
C VAL A 42 12.22 -0.86 2.34
N THR A 43 11.09 -0.20 2.58
CA THR A 43 9.80 -0.56 2.01
C THR A 43 9.53 0.12 0.66
N ARG A 44 10.11 1.31 0.42
CA ARG A 44 9.96 2.08 -0.84
C ARG A 44 11.33 2.53 -1.35
N ASP A 45 11.71 2.12 -2.55
CA ASP A 45 12.97 2.41 -3.22
C ASP A 45 12.78 2.74 -4.72
N SER A 46 13.87 2.92 -5.48
CA SER A 46 13.81 3.22 -6.91
C SER A 46 13.28 2.08 -7.77
N TYR A 47 13.32 0.83 -7.29
CA TYR A 47 12.85 -0.35 -8.03
C TYR A 47 11.35 -0.55 -7.90
N ASN A 48 10.74 -0.10 -6.79
CA ASN A 48 9.30 -0.21 -6.55
C ASN A 48 8.54 1.13 -6.59
N ASN A 49 9.13 2.16 -7.20
CA ASN A 49 8.47 3.44 -7.38
C ASN A 49 7.96 3.59 -8.82
N PRO A 50 6.67 3.90 -9.02
CA PRO A 50 6.05 3.98 -10.35
C PRO A 50 6.72 4.99 -11.28
N LEU A 51 7.40 6.01 -10.75
CA LEU A 51 8.08 7.00 -11.58
C LEU A 51 9.37 6.45 -12.23
N TRP A 52 10.07 5.52 -11.57
CA TRP A 52 11.40 5.07 -11.98
C TRP A 52 11.41 3.65 -12.55
N SER A 53 10.36 2.86 -12.36
CA SER A 53 10.22 1.52 -12.96
C SER A 53 9.17 1.50 -14.08
N ALA A 54 9.60 1.33 -15.33
CA ALA A 54 8.69 1.25 -16.48
C ALA A 54 7.84 -0.03 -16.54
N SER A 55 8.21 -1.06 -15.79
CA SER A 55 7.58 -2.40 -15.83
C SER A 55 7.12 -2.87 -14.45
N GLY A 56 7.12 -1.97 -13.46
CA GLY A 56 6.89 -2.30 -12.07
C GLY A 56 5.68 -1.57 -11.53
N ILE A 57 4.64 -2.35 -11.24
CA ILE A 57 3.49 -2.02 -10.39
C ILE A 57 2.33 -1.32 -11.10
N ASP A 58 1.49 -2.11 -11.79
CA ASP A 58 0.16 -1.67 -12.26
C ASP A 58 -0.83 -1.39 -11.10
N THR A 59 -0.50 -1.80 -9.88
CA THR A 59 -1.35 -1.65 -8.69
C THR A 59 -0.82 -0.57 -7.75
N VAL A 60 -1.29 0.65 -7.92
CA VAL A 60 -1.07 1.73 -6.94
C VAL A 60 -1.72 1.31 -5.62
N ASP A 61 -0.92 1.13 -4.57
CA ASP A 61 -1.42 0.84 -3.23
C ASP A 61 -2.33 1.99 -2.74
N ASP A 62 -3.41 1.66 -2.04
CA ASP A 62 -4.28 2.65 -1.42
C ASP A 62 -3.64 3.22 -0.14
N ASP A 63 -2.93 4.34 -0.28
CA ASP A 63 -2.33 5.08 0.83
C ASP A 63 -3.36 5.58 1.86
N SER A 64 -4.62 5.74 1.44
CA SER A 64 -5.69 6.30 2.27
C SER A 64 -6.48 5.24 3.06
N GLY A 65 -6.34 3.96 2.71
CA GLY A 65 -7.12 2.85 3.23
C GLY A 65 -8.64 2.97 3.03
N ARG A 66 -9.10 3.94 2.21
CA ARG A 66 -10.52 4.17 1.93
C ARG A 66 -11.10 3.06 1.07
N LEU A 67 -10.34 2.57 0.10
CA LEU A 67 -10.74 1.47 -0.77
C LEU A 67 -10.82 0.18 0.04
N ALA A 68 -9.85 -0.09 0.92
CA ALA A 68 -9.90 -1.23 1.81
C ALA A 68 -11.14 -1.21 2.71
N ARG A 69 -11.43 -0.08 3.37
CA ARG A 69 -12.62 0.09 4.22
C ARG A 69 -13.94 0.04 3.46
N PHE A 70 -13.94 0.46 2.20
CA PHE A 70 -15.10 0.34 1.33
C PHE A 70 -15.34 -1.11 0.94
N ASN A 71 -14.28 -1.82 0.53
CA ASN A 71 -14.33 -3.23 0.17
C ASN A 71 -14.75 -4.10 1.38
N GLU A 72 -14.31 -3.78 2.59
CA GLU A 72 -14.78 -4.47 3.80
C GLU A 72 -16.29 -4.32 4.03
N LYS A 73 -16.87 -3.19 3.64
CA LYS A 73 -18.30 -2.89 3.87
C LYS A 73 -19.21 -3.31 2.72
N PHE A 74 -18.71 -3.26 1.48
CA PHE A 74 -19.50 -3.39 0.26
C PHE A 74 -18.90 -4.36 -0.78
N GLY A 75 -17.79 -5.03 -0.44
CA GLY A 75 -16.94 -5.77 -1.38
C GLY A 75 -17.56 -7.01 -2.04
N MET A 76 -18.66 -7.54 -1.51
CA MET A 76 -19.38 -8.67 -2.14
C MET A 76 -20.24 -8.27 -3.35
N ALA A 77 -20.48 -6.97 -3.60
CA ALA A 77 -21.28 -6.50 -4.73
C ALA A 77 -20.51 -5.60 -5.72
N SER A 78 -19.39 -5.00 -5.30
CA SER A 78 -18.66 -4.02 -6.13
C SER A 78 -17.51 -4.62 -6.94
N ASN A 79 -17.02 -5.81 -6.59
CA ASN A 79 -15.93 -6.46 -7.33
C ASN A 79 -16.42 -7.16 -8.62
N ASP A 80 -17.71 -7.46 -8.72
CA ASP A 80 -18.32 -8.08 -9.90
C ASP A 80 -18.49 -7.09 -11.07
N ALA A 81 -18.34 -5.79 -10.82
CA ALA A 81 -18.61 -4.76 -11.82
C ALA A 81 -17.45 -4.60 -12.83
N TRP A 82 -16.21 -4.94 -12.47
CA TRP A 82 -15.02 -4.61 -13.26
C TRP A 82 -13.92 -5.70 -13.20
N GLY A 83 -14.29 -6.96 -13.48
CA GLY A 83 -13.33 -7.97 -13.92
C GLY A 83 -13.28 -9.27 -13.12
N ALA A 84 -14.30 -10.12 -13.30
CA ALA A 84 -14.16 -11.57 -13.24
C ALA A 84 -15.40 -12.20 -13.90
N GLN A 85 -15.36 -12.35 -15.22
CA GLN A 85 -16.23 -13.32 -15.87
C GLN A 85 -15.60 -14.70 -15.65
N GLU A 86 -16.11 -15.44 -14.67
CA GLU A 86 -16.26 -16.90 -14.78
C GLU A 86 -17.34 -17.41 -13.79
N GLU A 87 -18.42 -17.94 -14.40
CA GLU A 87 -19.37 -18.94 -13.88
C GLU A 87 -19.93 -18.75 -12.45
N GLY A 88 -20.99 -17.95 -12.35
CA GLY A 88 -21.82 -17.83 -11.14
C GLY A 88 -23.27 -17.45 -11.48
N ALA A 89 -23.90 -18.18 -12.40
CA ALA A 89 -25.28 -17.98 -12.83
C ALA A 89 -26.26 -18.21 -11.66
N GLY A 90 -26.54 -17.18 -10.86
CA GLY A 90 -27.58 -17.26 -9.83
C GLY A 90 -27.82 -16.01 -8.99
N GLY A 91 -26.84 -15.11 -8.86
CA GLY A 91 -26.93 -13.98 -7.93
C GLY A 91 -27.95 -12.91 -8.31
N PHE A 92 -27.97 -12.47 -9.57
CA PHE A 92 -28.82 -11.34 -9.98
C PHE A 92 -30.27 -11.74 -10.27
N ALA A 93 -30.49 -12.92 -10.86
CA ALA A 93 -31.83 -13.41 -11.20
C ALA A 93 -32.67 -13.75 -9.95
N SER A 94 -32.03 -14.23 -8.86
CA SER A 94 -32.72 -14.51 -7.60
C SER A 94 -33.08 -13.23 -6.83
N LEU A 95 -32.23 -12.20 -6.87
CA LEU A 95 -32.49 -10.91 -6.20
C LEU A 95 -33.65 -10.14 -6.86
N VAL A 96 -33.75 -10.19 -8.18
CA VAL A 96 -34.85 -9.58 -8.94
C VAL A 96 -36.18 -10.33 -8.72
N ALA A 97 -36.14 -11.64 -8.53
CA ALA A 97 -37.34 -12.43 -8.23
C ALA A 97 -37.91 -12.12 -6.83
N ASP A 98 -37.07 -11.84 -5.84
CA ASP A 98 -37.48 -11.53 -4.47
C ASP A 98 -38.07 -10.11 -4.34
N PHE A 99 -37.54 -9.14 -5.10
CA PHE A 99 -38.03 -7.75 -5.10
C PHE A 99 -39.28 -7.54 -5.98
N GLY A 100 -39.59 -8.48 -6.87
CA GLY A 100 -40.70 -8.39 -7.83
C GLY A 100 -42.05 -8.93 -7.34
N ALA A 101 -42.11 -9.53 -6.13
CA ALA A 101 -43.36 -10.06 -5.60
C ALA A 101 -44.20 -8.95 -4.94
N PRO A 102 -45.39 -8.59 -5.46
CA PRO A 102 -46.25 -7.61 -4.81
C PRO A 102 -46.75 -8.17 -3.46
N SER A 103 -46.37 -7.50 -2.37
CA SER A 103 -46.91 -7.75 -1.03
C SER A 103 -48.40 -7.42 -0.99
N GLY A 104 -49.26 -8.39 -1.25
CA GLY A 104 -50.70 -8.17 -1.27
C GLY A 104 -51.51 -9.41 -1.64
N ALA A 105 -51.55 -10.41 -0.76
CA ALA A 105 -52.54 -11.47 -0.85
C ALA A 105 -53.04 -11.88 0.55
N ALA A 106 -54.25 -11.44 0.84
CA ALA A 106 -55.04 -11.79 2.00
C ALA A 106 -55.15 -13.31 2.22
N LYS A 107 -55.05 -13.76 3.47
CA LYS A 107 -55.67 -15.02 3.91
C LYS A 107 -56.62 -14.78 5.08
N LYS A 108 -57.90 -15.06 4.80
CA LYS A 108 -59.02 -15.18 5.73
C LYS A 108 -58.81 -16.32 6.75
N LYS A 109 -59.29 -16.07 7.98
CA LYS A 109 -59.81 -16.97 9.05
C LYS A 109 -59.44 -18.47 9.03
N SER A 110 -58.93 -18.96 10.17
CA SER A 110 -59.61 -20.00 10.99
C SER A 110 -58.97 -20.16 12.39
N LYS A 111 -59.64 -19.73 13.45
CA LYS A 111 -59.98 -20.50 14.66
C LYS A 111 -61.02 -19.73 15.47
#